data_AF-A0A1X1YR17-F1
#
_entry.id   AF-A0A1X1YR17-F1
#
_cell.length_a   1.000
_cell.length_b   1.000
_cell.length_c   1.000
_cell.angle_alpha   90.00
_cell.angle_beta   90.00
_cell.angle_gamma   90.00
#
_symmetry.space_group_name_H-M   'P 1'
#
loop_
_entity.id
_entity.type
_entity.pdbx_description
1 polymer ?
#
loop_
_entity_poly.entity_id
_entity_poly.type
_entity_poly.pdbx_seq_one_letter_code
_entity_poly.pdbx_strand_id
1 'polypeptide(L)' 'MDKTTVYLPDDLKAAVKRAARQRGVSEAEVIRDSIRMAVGAARPAPRGGLYSGSQPVARRVDELLDGFGQR' A
#
# COMPACT_ATOMS: atom_id res chain seq x y z
N MET A 1 11.63 -9.29 -14.72
CA MET A 1 10.97 -10.25 -13.81
C MET A 1 12.06 -10.69 -12.88
N ASP A 2 11.95 -10.34 -11.61
CA ASP A 2 13.05 -10.54 -10.65
C ASP A 2 12.82 -11.86 -9.92
N LYS A 3 13.85 -12.71 -9.90
CA LYS A 3 13.77 -14.00 -9.23
C LYS A 3 13.86 -13.78 -7.72
N THR A 4 12.75 -13.99 -7.04
CA THR A 4 12.67 -13.92 -5.57
C THR A 4 12.56 -15.31 -4.98
N THR A 5 13.37 -15.61 -3.96
CA THR A 5 13.28 -16.83 -3.15
C THR A 5 12.87 -16.47 -1.73
N VAL A 6 11.83 -17.11 -1.22
CA VAL A 6 11.32 -16.90 0.14
C VAL A 6 11.16 -18.25 0.83
N TYR A 7 11.41 -18.29 2.13
CA TYR A 7 11.05 -19.45 2.94
C TYR A 7 9.56 -19.36 3.30
N LEU A 8 8.83 -20.44 3.04
CA LEU A 8 7.46 -20.61 3.49
C LEU A 8 7.45 -21.71 4.53
N PRO A 9 6.90 -21.46 5.74
CA PRO A 9 6.58 -22.52 6.68
C PRO A 9 5.74 -23.63 6.02
N ASP A 10 5.90 -24.88 6.48
CA ASP A 10 5.30 -26.06 5.85
C ASP A 10 3.77 -26.00 5.82
N ASP A 11 3.16 -25.46 6.87
CA ASP A 11 1.71 -25.24 6.99
C ASP A 11 1.20 -24.26 5.94
N LEU A 12 1.94 -23.17 5.70
CA LEU A 12 1.63 -22.17 4.69
C LEU A 12 1.79 -22.74 3.28
N LYS A 13 2.84 -23.53 3.04
CA LYS A 13 3.02 -24.23 1.76
C LYS A 13 1.87 -25.21 1.48
N ALA A 14 1.42 -25.95 2.50
CA ALA A 14 0.27 -26.84 2.40
C ALA A 14 -1.03 -26.06 2.12
N ALA A 15 -1.22 -24.89 2.74
CA ALA A 15 -2.37 -24.02 2.49
C ALA A 15 -2.40 -23.50 1.04
N VAL A 16 -1.26 -23.05 0.51
CA VAL A 16 -1.14 -22.62 -0.90
C VAL A 16 -1.49 -23.75 -1.85
N LYS A 17 -0.98 -24.97 -1.61
CA LYS A 17 -1.29 -26.16 -2.42
C LYS A 17 -2.78 -26.51 -2.44
N ARG A 18 -3.47 -26.41 -1.29
CA ARG A 18 -4.92 -26.62 -1.21
C ARG A 18 -5.68 -25.55 -2.01
N ALA A 19 -5.33 -24.28 -1.85
CA ALA A 19 -5.96 -23.18 -2.57
C ALA A 19 -5.76 -23.30 -4.10
N ALA A 20 -4.56 -23.65 -4.54
CA ALA A 20 -4.24 -23.87 -5.95
C ALA A 20 -5.13 -24.97 -6.57
N ARG A 21 -5.26 -26.11 -5.88
CA ARG A 21 -6.14 -27.22 -6.31
C ARG A 21 -7.61 -26.82 -6.37
N GLN A 22 -8.11 -26.12 -5.36
CA GLN A 22 -9.51 -25.67 -5.31
C GLN A 22 -9.84 -24.67 -6.41
N ARG A 23 -8.88 -23.82 -6.80
CA ARG A 23 -9.05 -22.79 -7.83
C ARG A 23 -8.69 -23.27 -9.23
N GLY A 24 -8.06 -24.43 -9.38
CA GLY A 24 -7.59 -24.93 -10.68
C GLY A 24 -6.43 -24.12 -11.29
N VAL A 25 -5.63 -23.44 -10.46
CA VAL A 25 -4.51 -22.58 -10.90
C VAL A 25 -3.19 -23.05 -10.30
N SER A 26 -2.07 -22.49 -10.76
CA SER A 26 -0.75 -22.81 -10.21
C SER A 26 -0.56 -22.23 -8.79
N GLU A 27 0.26 -22.89 -7.96
CA GLU A 27 0.65 -22.34 -6.64
C GLU A 27 1.32 -20.96 -6.78
N ALA A 28 2.10 -20.75 -7.84
CA ALA A 28 2.73 -19.48 -8.15
C ALA A 28 1.71 -18.36 -8.44
N GLU A 29 0.57 -18.69 -9.04
CA GLU A 29 -0.52 -17.74 -9.28
C GLU A 29 -1.23 -17.36 -7.98
N VAL A 30 -1.52 -18.34 -7.12
CA VAL A 30 -2.05 -18.08 -5.76
C VAL A 30 -1.12 -17.13 -4.99
N ILE A 31 0.19 -17.38 -5.02
CA ILE A 31 1.18 -16.54 -4.32
C ILE A 31 1.20 -15.13 -4.92
N ARG A 32 1.28 -14.99 -6.26
CA ARG A 32 1.31 -13.69 -6.93
C ARG A 32 0.07 -12.86 -6.66
N ASP A 33 -1.11 -13.47 -6.69
CA ASP A 33 -2.37 -12.78 -6.45
C ASP A 33 -2.51 -12.37 -4.99
N SER A 34 -2.13 -13.24 -4.06
CA SER A 34 -2.16 -12.93 -2.63
C SER A 34 -1.22 -11.77 -2.29
N ILE A 35 0.00 -11.77 -2.85
CA ILE A 35 0.93 -10.65 -2.69
C ILE A 35 0.33 -9.38 -3.30
N ARG A 36 -0.19 -9.43 -4.53
CA ARG A 36 -0.79 -8.25 -5.21
C ARG A 36 -1.94 -7.65 -4.41
N MET A 37 -2.81 -8.49 -3.85
CA MET A 37 -3.90 -8.03 -2.98
C MET A 37 -3.38 -7.35 -1.71
N ALA A 38 -2.35 -7.93 -1.09
CA ALA A 38 -1.81 -7.43 0.18
C ALA A 38 -1.00 -6.13 0.01
N VAL A 39 -0.16 -6.03 -1.02
CA VAL A 39 0.66 -4.84 -1.26
C VAL A 39 -0.09 -3.73 -2.00
N GLY A 40 -1.29 -4.03 -2.49
CA GLY A 40 -2.10 -3.13 -3.31
C GLY A 40 -1.51 -2.94 -4.71
N ALA A 41 -2.37 -2.60 -5.66
CA ALA A 41 -1.92 -1.94 -6.88
C ALA A 41 -1.12 -0.68 -6.50
N ALA A 42 -0.12 -0.34 -7.31
CA ALA A 42 0.86 0.73 -7.10
C ALA A 42 0.38 1.87 -6.18
N ARG A 43 1.23 2.28 -5.22
CA ARG A 43 0.97 3.36 -4.25
C ARG A 43 0.06 4.43 -4.87
N PRO A 44 -1.16 4.64 -4.33
CA PRO A 44 -2.12 5.53 -4.95
C PRO A 44 -1.49 6.92 -5.10
N ALA A 45 -1.67 7.53 -6.27
CA ALA A 45 -1.17 8.88 -6.51
C ALA A 45 -1.80 9.83 -5.48
N PRO A 46 -1.00 10.73 -4.87
CA PRO A 46 -1.56 11.71 -3.94
C PRO A 46 -2.58 12.59 -4.67
N ARG A 47 -3.71 12.88 -4.01
CA ARG A 47 -4.74 13.77 -4.53
C ARG A 47 -4.54 15.16 -3.92
N GLY A 48 -4.17 16.13 -4.75
CA GLY A 48 -4.13 17.54 -4.38
C GLY A 48 -5.50 18.22 -4.55
N GLY A 49 -5.61 19.48 -4.12
CA GLY A 49 -6.80 20.30 -4.38
C GLY A 49 -8.07 19.81 -3.68
N LEU A 50 -7.94 19.25 -2.47
CA LEU A 50 -9.08 18.70 -1.71
C LEU A 50 -10.09 19.78 -1.29
N TYR A 51 -9.67 21.03 -1.22
CA TYR A 51 -10.51 22.18 -0.89
C TYR A 51 -9.93 23.44 -1.53
N SER A 52 -10.77 24.48 -1.63
CA SER A 52 -10.38 25.82 -2.03
C SER A 52 -10.28 26.71 -0.80
N GLY A 53 -9.10 27.29 -0.56
CA GLY A 53 -8.91 28.27 0.50
C GLY A 53 -9.44 29.64 0.11
N SER A 54 -9.81 30.46 1.11
CA SER A 54 -10.21 31.86 0.90
C SER A 54 -9.03 32.81 0.73
N GLN A 55 -7.83 32.42 1.20
CA GLN A 55 -6.62 33.23 1.13
C GLN A 55 -5.38 32.36 0.81
N PRO A 56 -4.37 32.92 0.12
CA PRO A 56 -3.13 32.21 -0.20
C PRO A 56 -2.17 32.15 1.01
N VAL A 57 -2.45 31.26 1.96
CA VAL A 57 -1.68 31.14 3.22
C VAL A 57 -0.33 30.42 3.08
N ALA A 58 -0.15 29.62 2.02
CA ALA A 58 1.02 28.76 1.84
C ALA A 58 2.37 29.50 1.76
N ARG A 59 2.36 30.81 1.49
CA ARG A 59 3.57 31.66 1.42
C ARG A 59 3.77 32.54 2.66
N ARG A 60 2.84 32.51 3.62
CA ARG A 60 2.82 33.36 4.83
C ARG A 60 2.94 32.54 6.11
N VAL A 61 3.57 31.37 6.02
CA VAL A 61 3.60 30.39 7.12
C VAL A 61 4.25 30.99 8.37
N ASP A 62 5.37 31.71 8.23
CA ASP A 62 6.10 32.28 9.38
C ASP A 62 5.29 33.35 10.12
N GLU A 63 4.57 34.22 9.40
CA GLU A 63 3.70 35.24 9.97
C GLU A 63 2.48 34.61 10.66
N LEU A 64 1.82 33.66 9.99
CA LEU A 64 0.56 33.08 10.44
C LEU A 64 0.71 32.07 11.58
N LEU A 65 1.93 31.56 11.80
CA LEU A 65 2.24 30.66 12.91
C LEU A 65 2.78 31.39 14.14
N ASP A 66 2.84 32.72 14.16
CA ASP A 66 3.21 33.45 15.37
C ASP A 66 2.22 33.16 16.51
N GLY A 67 2.75 32.91 17.71
CA GLY A 67 1.97 32.45 18.86
C GLY A 67 1.51 30.98 18.82
N PHE A 68 1.80 30.21 17.76
CA PHE A 68 1.43 28.79 17.71
C PHE A 68 2.16 27.99 18.80
N GLY A 69 1.41 27.39 19.72
CA GLY A 69 1.96 26.56 20.81
C GLY A 69 2.35 27.33 22.08
N GLN A 70 2.07 28.64 22.16
CA GLN A 70 2.20 29.40 23.40
C GLN A 70 0.98 29.15 24.31
N ARG A 71 1.23 29.14 25.63
CA ARG A 71 0.37 28.53 26.65
C ARG A 71 -0.50 29.56 27.37
#